data_AF-A0A6A5R5X3-F1
#
_entry.id   AF-A0A6A5R5X3-F1
#
_cell.length_a   1.000
_cell.length_b   1.000
_cell.length_c   1.000
_cell.angle_alpha   90.00
_cell.angle_beta   90.00
_cell.angle_gamma   90.00
#
_symmetry.space_group_name_H-M   'P 1'
#
loop_
_entity.id
_entity.type
_entity.pdbx_description
1 polymer ?
#
loop_
_entity_poly.entity_id
_entity_poly.type
_entity_poly.pdbx_seq_one_letter_code
_entity_poly.pdbx_strand_id
1 'polypeptide(L)'
;MYLTIKIRINSLLFTPSPVLLAARYTKGIVCMSTSERALIKLPTEVQETLIVILLGHGHISRRSSIANSRLIYAQTAVTHKEYFDHVFNISLPFCVNPYVPQSKIVRDNRTKKTYSAISFTTMQLPCFNVYKDDFYILNVQIVANNIYELLTPRGTTDVDKLMFTLQDKFNLKTSIHYNRDKKPRIYIFK
;
A
#
# COMPACT_ATOMS: atom_id res chain seq x y z
N MET A 1 -77.06 -19.54 9.08
CA MET A 1 -76.42 -20.38 8.05
C MET A 1 -75.17 -19.67 7.59
N TYR A 2 -73.99 -20.01 8.13
CA TYR A 2 -72.71 -19.39 7.77
C TYR A 2 -71.73 -20.48 7.34
N LEU A 3 -71.22 -20.33 6.12
CA LEU A 3 -70.37 -21.28 5.40
C LEU A 3 -68.92 -21.15 5.87
N THR A 4 -68.33 -22.24 6.35
CA THR A 4 -66.92 -22.29 6.79
C THR A 4 -66.03 -22.69 5.62
N ILE A 5 -65.15 -21.80 5.15
CA ILE A 5 -64.16 -22.09 4.09
C ILE A 5 -62.88 -22.62 4.74
N LYS A 6 -62.51 -23.87 4.43
CA LYS A 6 -61.30 -24.53 4.91
C LYS A 6 -60.17 -24.32 3.89
N ILE A 7 -59.27 -23.38 4.16
CA ILE A 7 -58.08 -23.13 3.31
C ILE A 7 -57.02 -24.20 3.63
N ARG A 8 -56.63 -24.99 2.63
CA ARG A 8 -55.57 -26.01 2.71
C ARG A 8 -54.23 -25.36 2.36
N ILE A 9 -53.37 -25.15 3.36
CA ILE A 9 -52.01 -24.65 3.14
C ILE A 9 -51.15 -25.84 2.70
N ASN A 10 -50.77 -25.88 1.42
CA ASN A 10 -49.75 -26.81 0.94
C ASN A 10 -48.37 -26.30 1.38
N SER A 11 -47.70 -27.05 2.25
CA SER A 11 -46.31 -26.83 2.62
C SER A 11 -45.40 -27.19 1.44
N LEU A 12 -44.96 -26.17 0.69
CA LEU A 12 -43.83 -26.30 -0.23
C LEU A 12 -42.55 -26.41 0.60
N LEU A 13 -42.05 -27.63 0.76
CA LEU A 13 -40.70 -27.88 1.26
C LEU A 13 -39.70 -27.37 0.21
N PHE A 14 -39.23 -26.15 0.41
CA PHE A 14 -38.11 -25.61 -0.36
C PHE A 14 -36.82 -26.20 0.22
N THR A 15 -36.30 -27.26 -0.40
CA THR A 15 -34.96 -27.73 -0.10
C THR A 15 -33.97 -26.75 -0.72
N PRO A 16 -33.11 -26.06 0.06
CA PRO A 16 -32.03 -25.31 -0.54
C PRO A 16 -31.06 -26.33 -1.14
N SER A 17 -31.06 -26.44 -2.47
CA SER A 17 -29.98 -27.11 -3.19
C SER A 17 -28.66 -26.51 -2.72
N PRO A 18 -27.64 -27.32 -2.40
CA PRO A 18 -26.31 -26.80 -2.13
C PRO A 18 -25.78 -26.28 -3.45
N VAL A 19 -26.01 -24.99 -3.71
CA VAL A 19 -25.22 -24.26 -4.69
C VAL A 19 -23.82 -24.25 -4.13
N LEU A 20 -23.05 -25.27 -4.52
CA LEU A 20 -21.62 -25.35 -4.33
C LEU A 20 -21.05 -24.01 -4.76
N LEU A 21 -20.64 -23.19 -3.79
CA LEU A 21 -19.69 -22.12 -4.02
C LEU A 21 -18.38 -22.79 -4.43
N ALA A 22 -18.30 -23.19 -5.70
CA ALA A 22 -17.03 -23.51 -6.32
C ALA A 22 -16.24 -22.20 -6.33
N ALA A 23 -15.33 -22.06 -5.36
CA ALA A 23 -14.32 -21.02 -5.37
C ALA A 23 -13.63 -21.08 -6.73
N ARG A 24 -13.85 -20.05 -7.56
CA ARG A 24 -13.20 -19.89 -8.86
C ARG A 24 -11.72 -19.58 -8.63
N TYR A 25 -10.95 -20.56 -8.19
CA TYR A 25 -9.50 -20.49 -8.32
C TYR A 25 -9.18 -20.69 -9.80
N THR A 26 -8.55 -19.69 -10.40
CA THR A 26 -7.94 -19.83 -11.73
C THR A 26 -6.96 -20.99 -11.64
N LYS A 27 -7.24 -22.09 -12.36
CA LYS A 27 -6.41 -23.30 -12.38
C LYS A 27 -4.94 -22.92 -12.52
N GLY A 28 -4.10 -23.32 -11.57
CA GLY A 28 -2.64 -23.17 -11.61
C GLY A 28 -2.03 -22.01 -10.83
N ILE A 29 -2.83 -21.10 -10.24
CA ILE A 29 -2.29 -20.05 -9.35
C ILE A 29 -2.40 -20.52 -7.90
N VAL A 30 -1.27 -20.77 -7.25
CA VAL A 30 -1.22 -21.04 -5.80
C VAL A 30 -1.58 -19.74 -5.08
N CYS A 31 -2.78 -19.69 -4.50
CA CYS A 31 -3.18 -18.58 -3.65
C CYS A 31 -2.76 -18.88 -2.21
N MET A 32 -1.93 -18.02 -1.62
CA MET A 32 -1.64 -18.12 -0.19
C MET A 32 -2.92 -17.95 0.63
N SER A 33 -3.07 -18.85 1.59
CA SER A 33 -4.10 -18.81 2.61
C SER A 33 -3.97 -17.58 3.51
N THR A 34 -5.06 -17.25 4.20
CA THR A 34 -5.09 -16.14 5.17
C THR A 34 -4.06 -16.34 6.29
N SER A 35 -3.89 -17.59 6.75
CA SER A 35 -2.95 -17.94 7.83
C SER A 35 -1.50 -17.73 7.41
N GLU A 36 -1.12 -18.17 6.20
CA GLU A 36 0.24 -17.95 5.67
C GLU A 36 0.55 -16.45 5.54
N ARG A 37 -0.41 -15.66 5.06
CA ARG A 37 -0.24 -14.20 4.94
C ARG A 37 -0.05 -13.52 6.29
N ALA A 38 -0.67 -14.03 7.35
CA ALA A 38 -0.54 -13.50 8.70
C ALA A 38 0.84 -13.76 9.33
N LEU A 39 1.56 -14.79 8.86
CA LEU A 39 2.91 -15.10 9.31
C LEU A 39 3.97 -14.17 8.72
N ILE A 40 3.67 -13.51 7.59
CA ILE A 40 4.59 -12.59 6.93
C ILE A 40 4.66 -11.28 7.73
N LYS A 41 5.83 -11.02 8.32
CA LYS A 41 6.15 -9.79 9.06
C LYS A 41 7.21 -8.98 8.31
N LEU A 42 7.16 -7.66 8.45
CA LEU A 42 8.19 -6.77 7.92
C LEU A 42 9.39 -6.77 8.88
N PRO A 43 10.62 -7.06 8.42
CA PRO A 43 11.83 -6.83 9.22
C PRO A 43 11.96 -5.35 9.58
N THR A 44 12.53 -5.02 10.75
CA THR A 44 12.64 -3.63 11.24
C THR A 44 13.28 -2.68 10.23
N GLU A 45 14.31 -3.12 9.51
CA GLU A 45 14.96 -2.33 8.46
C GLU A 45 14.02 -1.97 7.29
N VAL A 46 13.18 -2.92 6.88
CA VAL A 46 12.17 -2.72 5.83
C VAL A 46 11.07 -1.78 6.32
N GLN A 47 10.72 -1.84 7.61
CA GLN A 47 9.73 -0.95 8.22
C GLN A 47 10.17 0.52 8.15
N GLU A 48 11.42 0.82 8.55
CA GLU A 48 11.99 2.17 8.48
C GLU A 48 12.06 2.67 7.03
N THR A 49 12.52 1.81 6.12
CA THR A 49 12.61 2.13 4.69
C THR A 49 11.21 2.39 4.09
N LEU A 50 10.21 1.60 4.49
CA LEU A 50 8.84 1.76 4.03
C LEU A 50 8.27 3.12 4.43
N ILE A 51 8.53 3.60 5.65
CA ILE A 51 8.08 4.92 6.10
C ILE A 51 8.61 6.02 5.15
N VAL A 52 9.89 5.99 4.83
CA VAL A 52 10.52 6.95 3.92
C VAL A 52 9.91 6.87 2.53
N ILE A 53 9.70 5.66 2.02
CA ILE A 53 9.04 5.43 0.73
C ILE A 53 7.64 6.02 0.72
N LEU A 54 6.84 5.81 1.77
CA LEU A 54 5.47 6.32 1.87
C LEU A 54 5.42 7.84 1.92
N LEU A 55 6.33 8.47 2.65
CA LEU A 55 6.43 9.92 2.67
C LEU A 55 6.70 10.47 1.25
N GLY A 56 7.60 9.82 0.51
CA GLY A 56 7.91 10.08 -0.90
C GLY A 56 6.80 9.70 -1.89
N HIS A 57 7.07 8.63 -2.64
CA HIS A 57 6.30 8.21 -3.82
C HIS A 57 5.53 6.90 -3.62
N GLY A 58 5.64 6.28 -2.44
CA GLY A 58 4.90 5.08 -2.08
C GLY A 58 3.44 5.37 -1.78
N HIS A 59 2.58 4.45 -2.21
CA HIS A 59 1.15 4.51 -1.96
C HIS A 59 0.66 3.21 -1.35
N ILE A 60 -0.14 3.29 -0.27
CA ILE A 60 -0.82 2.12 0.29
C ILE A 60 -2.31 2.18 -0.02
N SER A 61 -2.77 1.10 -0.64
CA SER A 61 -4.16 0.95 -1.03
C SER A 61 -4.79 -0.27 -0.38
N ARG A 62 -6.06 -0.13 -0.04
CA ARG A 62 -6.90 -1.15 0.58
C ARG A 62 -8.24 -1.16 -0.16
N ARG A 63 -8.82 -2.34 -0.38
CA ARG A 63 -10.08 -2.48 -1.16
C ARG A 63 -11.33 -2.16 -0.33
N SER A 64 -11.25 -2.38 0.97
CA SER A 64 -12.30 -2.12 1.97
C SER A 64 -11.65 -2.00 3.35
N SER A 65 -12.38 -1.51 4.36
CA SER A 65 -11.88 -1.39 5.74
C SER A 65 -11.45 -2.73 6.37
N ILE A 66 -11.99 -3.84 5.88
CA ILE A 66 -11.71 -5.19 6.37
C ILE A 66 -10.65 -5.95 5.55
N ALA A 67 -10.33 -5.49 4.33
CA ALA A 67 -9.37 -6.19 3.45
C ALA A 67 -7.93 -6.04 3.93
N ASN A 68 -6.94 -6.72 3.35
CA ASN A 68 -5.54 -6.39 3.62
C ASN A 68 -5.04 -5.27 2.69
N SER A 69 -4.05 -4.53 3.18
CA SER A 69 -3.42 -3.42 2.46
C SER A 69 -2.28 -3.91 1.58
N ARG A 70 -1.99 -3.17 0.51
CA ARG A 70 -0.85 -3.42 -0.39
C ARG A 70 -0.09 -2.14 -0.68
N LEU A 71 1.23 -2.27 -0.85
CA LEU A 71 2.11 -1.21 -1.30
C LEU A 71 2.07 -1.16 -2.83
N ILE A 72 1.94 0.04 -3.36
CA ILE A 72 2.07 0.38 -4.77
C ILE A 72 3.20 1.40 -4.85
N TYR A 73 4.18 1.12 -5.71
CA TYR A 73 5.31 2.01 -5.93
C TYR A 73 5.50 2.24 -7.43
N ALA A 74 5.70 3.49 -7.83
CA ALA A 74 5.89 3.86 -9.23
C ALA A 74 6.87 5.03 -9.35
N GLN A 75 7.71 5.00 -10.38
CA GLN A 75 8.66 6.08 -10.66
C GLN A 75 8.99 6.18 -12.15
N THR A 76 9.63 7.28 -12.55
CA THR A 76 10.12 7.47 -13.93
C THR A 76 11.26 6.49 -14.22
N ALA A 77 11.10 5.68 -15.26
CA ALA A 77 11.98 4.56 -15.57
C ALA A 77 13.39 4.97 -16.03
N VAL A 78 13.56 6.18 -16.58
CA VAL A 78 14.86 6.63 -17.11
C VAL A 78 15.74 7.18 -15.99
N THR A 79 15.19 8.07 -15.16
CA THR A 79 15.97 8.86 -14.21
C THR A 79 16.17 8.19 -12.85
N HIS A 80 15.26 7.30 -12.46
CA HIS A 80 15.21 6.75 -11.10
C HIS A 80 15.22 5.22 -11.08
N LYS A 81 15.74 4.60 -12.14
CA LYS A 81 15.76 3.14 -12.26
C LYS A 81 16.51 2.46 -11.12
N GLU A 82 17.69 2.98 -10.77
CA GLU A 82 18.52 2.38 -9.71
C GLU A 82 17.82 2.39 -8.36
N TYR A 83 17.20 3.53 -7.99
CA TYR A 83 16.43 3.63 -6.75
C TYR A 83 15.18 2.75 -6.78
N PHE A 84 14.50 2.67 -7.93
CA PHE A 84 13.39 1.75 -8.12
C PHE A 84 13.80 0.29 -7.93
N ASP A 85 14.91 -0.13 -8.54
CA ASP A 85 15.42 -1.50 -8.43
C ASP A 85 15.82 -1.83 -6.98
N HIS A 86 16.41 -0.87 -6.26
CA HIS A 86 16.71 -1.01 -4.83
C HIS A 86 15.43 -1.24 -4.00
N VAL A 87 14.42 -0.37 -4.16
CA VAL A 87 13.14 -0.48 -3.45
C VAL A 87 12.40 -1.78 -3.83
N PHE A 88 12.49 -2.18 -5.10
CA PHE A 88 11.90 -3.41 -5.60
C PHE A 88 12.56 -4.64 -4.98
N ASN A 89 13.90 -4.69 -4.90
CA ASN A 89 14.62 -5.81 -4.30
C ASN A 89 14.26 -5.99 -2.82
N ILE A 90 14.14 -4.91 -2.06
CA ILE A 90 13.69 -4.94 -0.66
C ILE A 90 12.24 -5.44 -0.56
N SER A 91 11.40 -5.07 -1.53
CA SER A 91 9.97 -5.40 -1.54
C SER A 91 9.63 -6.75 -2.18
N LEU A 92 10.60 -7.39 -2.85
CA LEU A 92 10.41 -8.61 -3.63
C LEU A 92 9.83 -9.77 -2.82
N PRO A 93 10.22 -10.02 -1.54
CA PRO A 93 9.61 -11.07 -0.72
C PRO A 93 8.11 -10.88 -0.46
N PHE A 94 7.61 -9.66 -0.62
CA PHE A 94 6.20 -9.31 -0.42
C PHE A 94 5.41 -9.28 -1.74
N CYS A 95 6.05 -9.58 -2.86
CA CYS A 95 5.44 -9.65 -4.19
C CYS A 95 5.05 -11.08 -4.55
N VAL A 96 4.14 -11.23 -5.52
CA VAL A 96 3.79 -12.56 -6.06
C VAL A 96 5.00 -13.12 -6.80
N ASN A 97 5.43 -14.34 -6.50
CA ASN A 97 6.56 -14.97 -7.17
C ASN A 97 6.09 -15.89 -8.32
N PRO A 98 6.62 -15.76 -9.55
CA PRO A 98 7.55 -14.73 -10.03
C PRO A 98 6.87 -13.37 -10.23
N TYR A 99 7.56 -12.28 -9.88
CA TYR A 99 7.10 -10.91 -10.11
C TYR A 99 7.88 -10.24 -11.22
N VAL A 100 7.18 -9.59 -12.16
CA VAL A 100 7.79 -8.73 -13.17
C VAL A 100 7.23 -7.31 -13.00
N PRO A 101 8.09 -6.30 -12.77
CA PRO A 101 7.67 -4.90 -12.74
C PRO A 101 6.96 -4.48 -14.03
N GLN A 102 5.94 -3.64 -13.88
CA GLN A 102 5.15 -3.13 -15.00
C GLN A 102 5.75 -1.83 -15.51
N SER A 103 5.97 -1.74 -16.83
CA SER A 103 6.33 -0.49 -17.51
C SER A 103 5.15 0.07 -18.30
N LYS A 104 5.01 1.39 -18.32
CA LYS A 104 3.98 2.08 -19.08
C LYS A 104 4.48 3.43 -19.58
N ILE A 105 4.01 3.84 -20.75
CA ILE A 105 4.22 5.21 -21.25
C ILE A 105 3.10 6.08 -20.69
N VAL A 106 3.47 7.13 -19.97
CA VAL A 106 2.54 8.08 -19.36
C VAL A 106 2.70 9.44 -20.04
N ARG A 107 1.58 10.07 -20.38
CA ARG A 107 1.56 11.44 -20.88
C ARG A 107 1.17 12.37 -19.73
N ASP A 108 2.02 13.33 -19.42
CA ASP A 108 1.69 14.40 -18.49
C ASP A 108 0.60 15.29 -19.11
N ASN A 109 -0.56 15.40 -18.45
CA ASN A 109 -1.66 16.21 -18.93
C ASN A 109 -1.36 17.72 -18.91
N ARG A 110 -0.47 18.17 -18.01
CA ARG A 110 -0.08 19.58 -17.84
C ARG A 110 0.97 19.99 -18.87
N THR A 111 2.04 19.21 -19.01
CA THR A 111 3.17 19.56 -19.90
C THR A 111 3.07 18.93 -21.29
N LYS A 112 2.12 18.01 -21.51
CA LYS A 112 1.94 17.19 -22.73
C LYS A 112 3.13 16.30 -23.11
N LYS A 113 4.19 16.27 -22.30
CA LYS A 113 5.35 15.41 -22.46
C LYS A 113 5.02 13.97 -22.10
N THR A 114 5.64 13.03 -22.80
CA THR A 114 5.53 11.60 -22.51
C THR A 114 6.78 11.13 -21.78
N TYR A 115 6.59 10.24 -20.81
CA TYR A 115 7.68 9.61 -20.07
C TYR A 115 7.37 8.13 -19.83
N SER A 116 8.43 7.33 -19.74
CA SER A 116 8.31 5.93 -19.33
C SER A 116 8.25 5.86 -17.81
N ALA A 117 7.24 5.20 -17.26
CA ALA A 117 7.09 4.93 -15.85
C ALA A 117 7.20 3.42 -15.60
N ILE A 118 7.87 3.06 -14.51
CA ILE A 118 7.99 1.69 -14.03
C ILE A 118 7.31 1.59 -12.65
N SER A 119 6.68 0.46 -12.37
CA SER A 119 5.91 0.26 -11.14
C SER A 119 5.87 -1.19 -10.69
N PHE A 120 5.70 -1.40 -9.39
CA PHE A 120 5.39 -2.71 -8.81
C PHE A 120 4.28 -2.57 -7.77
N THR A 121 3.69 -3.71 -7.41
CA THR A 121 2.63 -3.80 -6.40
C THR A 121 2.85 -5.07 -5.59
N THR A 122 2.88 -4.92 -4.27
CA THR A 122 3.00 -6.05 -3.34
C THR A 122 1.66 -6.79 -3.22
N MET A 123 1.73 -7.98 -2.61
CA MET A 123 0.54 -8.71 -2.20
C MET A 123 -0.23 -7.95 -1.13
N GLN A 124 -1.52 -8.23 -1.02
CA GLN A 124 -2.33 -7.75 0.11
C GLN A 124 -1.93 -8.51 1.37
N LEU A 125 -1.20 -7.85 2.26
CA LEU A 125 -0.64 -8.43 3.47
C LEU A 125 -1.07 -7.65 4.72
N PRO A 126 -1.35 -8.33 5.85
CA PRO A 126 -1.73 -7.67 7.10
C PRO A 126 -0.66 -6.72 7.64
N CYS A 127 0.63 -7.01 7.39
CA CYS A 127 1.74 -6.18 7.85
C CYS A 127 1.71 -4.74 7.30
N PHE A 128 1.03 -4.49 6.18
CA PHE A 128 0.85 -3.15 5.63
C PHE A 128 -0.32 -2.37 6.24
N ASN A 129 -1.18 -3.00 7.04
CA ASN A 129 -2.38 -2.36 7.58
C ASN A 129 -2.03 -1.23 8.57
N VAL A 130 -1.02 -1.43 9.43
CA VAL A 130 -0.57 -0.40 10.39
C VAL A 130 -0.22 0.90 9.66
N TYR A 131 0.56 0.82 8.59
CA TYR A 131 0.91 1.99 7.78
C TYR A 131 -0.28 2.60 7.03
N LYS A 132 -1.27 1.79 6.65
CA LYS A 132 -2.49 2.33 6.04
C LYS A 132 -3.26 3.18 7.04
N ASP A 133 -3.38 2.69 8.26
CA ASP A 133 -4.16 3.33 9.31
C ASP A 133 -3.44 4.59 9.85
N ASP A 134 -2.10 4.57 9.90
CA ASP A 134 -1.28 5.70 10.37
C ASP A 134 -1.13 6.83 9.34
N PHE A 135 -0.97 6.48 8.05
CA PHE A 135 -0.68 7.46 6.99
C PHE A 135 -1.91 7.89 6.18
N TYR A 136 -3.11 7.35 6.45
CA TYR A 136 -4.29 7.71 5.66
C TYR A 136 -5.53 7.95 6.51
N ILE A 137 -6.12 9.13 6.37
CA ILE A 137 -7.45 9.46 6.90
C ILE A 137 -8.41 9.59 5.73
N LEU A 138 -9.54 8.89 5.77
CA LEU A 138 -10.54 8.89 4.68
C LEU A 138 -9.93 8.59 3.29
N ASN A 139 -8.94 7.70 3.23
CA ASN A 139 -8.14 7.36 2.04
C ASN A 139 -7.27 8.49 1.45
N VAL A 140 -7.20 9.64 2.11
CA VAL A 140 -6.26 10.70 1.78
C VAL A 140 -4.97 10.48 2.57
N GLN A 141 -3.84 10.52 1.88
CA GLN A 141 -2.54 10.36 2.54
C GLN A 141 -2.24 11.60 3.39
N ILE A 142 -1.91 11.38 4.65
CA ILE A 142 -1.51 12.40 5.61
C ILE A 142 -0.08 12.13 6.09
N VAL A 143 0.56 13.17 6.60
CA VAL A 143 1.79 13.01 7.39
C VAL A 143 1.38 12.56 8.78
N ALA A 144 1.91 11.42 9.23
CA ALA A 144 1.68 10.93 10.57
C ALA A 144 2.23 11.94 11.60
N ASN A 145 1.48 12.21 12.67
CA ASN A 145 1.85 13.22 13.68
C ASN A 145 3.16 12.87 14.42
N ASN A 146 3.53 11.58 14.46
CA ASN A 146 4.75 11.04 15.05
C ASN A 146 5.89 10.86 14.04
N ILE A 147 5.86 11.57 12.90
CA ILE A 147 6.91 11.48 11.87
C ILE A 147 8.33 11.71 12.43
N TYR A 148 8.47 12.52 13.48
CA TYR A 148 9.75 12.79 14.15
C TYR A 148 10.39 11.55 14.79
N GLU A 149 9.56 10.63 15.30
CA GLU A 149 10.01 9.37 15.91
C GLU A 149 10.23 8.28 14.86
N LEU A 150 9.50 8.36 13.75
CA LEU A 150 9.55 7.40 12.64
C LEU A 150 10.71 7.64 11.68
N LEU A 151 11.25 8.87 11.62
CA LEU A 151 12.43 9.22 10.84
C LEU A 151 13.72 8.92 11.62
N THR A 152 14.04 7.63 11.77
CA THR A 152 15.33 7.19 12.32
C THR A 152 16.47 7.56 11.36
N PRO A 153 17.68 7.90 11.83
CA PRO A 153 18.81 8.32 10.98
C PRO A 153 19.26 7.33 9.89
N ARG A 154 18.78 6.07 9.93
CA ARG A 154 19.15 5.02 8.96
C ARG A 154 18.37 5.11 7.65
N GLY A 155 17.14 5.62 7.69
CA GLY A 155 16.28 5.75 6.51
C GLY A 155 16.60 6.96 5.63
N THR A 156 17.45 7.87 6.08
CA THR A 156 17.69 9.15 5.42
C THR A 156 19.03 9.16 4.68
N THR A 157 19.17 8.37 3.61
CA THR A 157 20.25 8.57 2.63
C THR A 157 20.04 9.84 1.81
N ASP A 158 18.79 10.28 1.61
CA ASP A 158 18.44 11.47 0.83
C ASP A 158 17.56 12.45 1.63
N VAL A 159 18.14 13.08 2.66
CA VAL A 159 17.45 14.08 3.51
C VAL A 159 16.84 15.21 2.67
N ASP A 160 17.53 15.63 1.61
CA ASP A 160 17.09 16.73 0.74
C ASP A 160 15.85 16.37 -0.08
N LYS A 161 15.77 15.12 -0.59
CA LYS A 161 14.56 14.64 -1.30
C LYS A 161 13.37 14.54 -0.35
N LEU A 162 13.61 14.11 0.89
CA LEU A 162 12.58 14.08 1.92
C LEU A 162 12.08 15.49 2.24
N MET A 163 12.97 16.47 2.39
CA MET A 163 12.57 17.87 2.60
C MET A 163 11.73 18.41 1.44
N PHE A 164 12.16 18.19 0.20
CA PHE A 164 11.42 18.60 -0.98
C PHE A 164 10.00 17.99 -0.98
N THR A 165 9.90 16.70 -0.66
CA THR A 165 8.61 16.00 -0.59
C THR A 165 7.70 16.57 0.51
N LEU A 166 8.24 16.84 1.70
CA LEU A 166 7.46 17.40 2.82
C LEU A 166 6.90 18.79 2.47
N GLN A 167 7.68 19.60 1.76
CA GLN A 167 7.25 20.92 1.30
C GLN A 167 6.25 20.84 0.14
N ASP A 168 6.57 20.13 -0.93
CA ASP A 168 5.78 20.12 -2.17
C ASP A 168 4.46 19.34 -2.01
N LYS A 169 4.51 18.17 -1.37
CA LYS A 169 3.37 17.24 -1.30
C LYS A 169 2.45 17.53 -0.11
N PHE A 170 3.01 18.00 1.00
CA PHE A 170 2.27 18.18 2.25
C PHE A 170 2.18 19.64 2.69
N ASN A 171 2.76 20.58 1.94
CA ASN A 171 2.80 22.01 2.26
C ASN A 171 3.35 22.30 3.66
N LEU A 172 4.29 21.47 4.13
CA LEU A 172 4.92 21.61 5.44
C LEU A 172 6.20 22.41 5.33
N LYS A 173 6.38 23.43 6.17
CA LYS A 173 7.63 24.19 6.22
C LYS A 173 8.66 23.40 7.02
N THR A 174 9.83 23.11 6.46
CA THR A 174 10.84 22.25 7.09
C THR A 174 12.24 22.87 7.10
N SER A 175 13.06 22.57 8.12
CA SER A 175 14.50 22.85 8.13
C SER A 175 15.32 21.63 8.54
N ILE A 176 16.56 21.54 8.07
CA ILE A 176 17.52 20.50 8.49
C ILE A 176 18.58 21.15 9.39
N HIS A 177 18.87 20.50 10.52
CA HIS A 177 20.07 20.80 11.30
C HIS A 177 20.84 19.51 11.53
N TYR A 178 22.17 19.59 11.43
CA TYR A 178 23.03 18.46 11.73
C TYR A 178 23.43 18.48 13.20
N ASN A 179 23.33 17.33 13.88
CA ASN A 179 23.87 17.18 15.22
C ASN A 179 25.42 17.18 15.18
N ARG A 180 26.08 17.28 16.35
CA ARG A 180 27.54 17.10 16.51
C ARG A 180 28.08 15.85 15.82
N ASP A 181 27.28 14.78 15.76
CA ASP A 181 27.63 13.51 15.08
C ASP A 181 27.39 13.52 13.56
N LYS A 182 27.15 14.69 12.94
CA LYS A 182 26.76 14.85 11.52
C LYS A 182 25.48 14.11 11.12
N LYS A 183 24.65 13.71 12.08
CA LYS A 183 23.34 13.10 11.81
C LYS A 183 22.30 14.20 11.52
N PRO A 184 21.58 14.13 10.41
CA PRO A 184 20.55 15.11 10.06
C PRO A 184 19.35 15.01 11.03
N ARG A 185 18.82 16.16 11.44
CA ARG A 185 17.56 16.32 12.18
C ARG A 185 16.67 17.25 11.39
N ILE A 186 15.45 16.80 11.08
CA ILE A 186 14.47 17.59 10.33
C ILE A 186 13.50 18.21 11.34
N TYR A 187 13.35 19.53 11.29
CA TYR A 187 12.36 20.29 12.04
C TYR A 187 11.23 20.65 11.08
N ILE A 188 9.98 20.47 11.51
CA ILE A 188 8.80 20.86 10.74
C ILE A 188 8.11 21.99 11.52
N PHE A 189 7.97 23.15 10.90
CA PHE A 189 7.29 24.31 11.47
C PHE A 189 5.79 24.19 11.19
N LYS A 190 4.99 24.34 12.25
CA LYS A 190 3.52 24.29 12.20
C LYS A 190 2.94 25.68 11.96
#